data_AF-A0A1V5TGU6-F1
#
_entry.id   AF-A0A1V5TGU6-F1
#
_cell.length_a   1.000
_cell.length_b   1.000
_cell.length_c   1.000
_cell.angle_alpha   90.00
_cell.angle_beta   90.00
_cell.angle_gamma   90.00
#
_symmetry.space_group_name_H-M   'P 1'
#
loop_
_entity.id
_entity.type
_entity.pdbx_description
1 polymer ?
#
loop_
_entity_poly.entity_id
_entity_poly.type
_entity_poly.pdbx_seq_one_letter_code
_entity_poly.pdbx_strand_id
1 'polypeptide(L)'
;MSLHKLSEMQTGYFWNWYIFGGPGFTLTKFLLIPSMLIGFLIIYISTLAEVNRVPFDIPEAESELVAGYHTEYSGMKFAMFFLAEYANMYAVSAIVAALFFGGYQSPIGYLGNLLGVEWLIPIEQFLWFAAKGLFFVFVQMWLRWTLPRLRVDQLMAVSWKYLIPIAFVNLIIIGFITLI
;
A
#
# COMPACT_ATOMS: atom_id res chain seq x y z
N MET A 1 -8.40 15.30 6.10
CA MET A 1 -7.76 15.64 4.81
C MET A 1 -8.37 14.71 3.76
N SER A 2 -8.81 15.18 2.59
CA SER A 2 -9.42 14.33 1.56
C SER A 2 -8.35 13.62 0.72
N LEU A 3 -8.62 12.39 0.25
CA LEU A 3 -7.71 11.64 -0.62
C LEU A 3 -7.44 12.38 -1.94
N HIS A 4 -8.44 13.09 -2.45
CA HIS A 4 -8.28 13.98 -3.61
C HIS A 4 -7.19 15.03 -3.38
N LYS A 5 -7.26 15.75 -2.26
CA LYS A 5 -6.28 16.78 -1.92
C LYS A 5 -4.88 16.20 -1.73
N LEU A 6 -4.78 14.99 -1.18
CA LEU A 6 -3.50 14.29 -1.03
C LEU A 6 -2.87 13.97 -2.40
N SER A 7 -3.68 13.47 -3.33
CA SER A 7 -3.25 13.16 -4.69
C SER A 7 -2.88 14.43 -5.47
N GLU A 8 -3.62 15.52 -5.29
CA GLU A 8 -3.30 16.84 -5.87
C GLU A 8 -1.96 17.39 -5.37
N MET A 9 -1.66 17.21 -4.08
CA MET A 9 -0.36 17.59 -3.52
C MET A 9 0.78 16.80 -4.19
N GLN A 10 0.54 15.56 -4.60
CA GLN A 10 1.53 14.70 -5.26
C GLN A 10 1.59 14.87 -6.78
N THR A 11 1.06 15.98 -7.32
CA THR A 11 1.10 16.29 -8.74
C THR A 11 2.50 16.64 -9.23
N GLY A 12 2.73 16.40 -10.53
CA GLY A 12 4.02 16.51 -11.19
C GLY A 12 4.56 15.17 -11.64
N TYR A 13 5.89 15.05 -11.73
CA TYR A 13 6.59 13.83 -12.09
C TYR A 13 6.73 12.88 -10.89
N PHE A 14 7.19 11.66 -11.15
CA PHE A 14 7.42 10.64 -10.11
C PHE A 14 8.23 11.15 -8.90
N TRP A 15 9.10 12.15 -9.09
CA TRP A 15 9.90 12.76 -8.02
C TRP A 15 9.09 13.45 -6.91
N ASN A 16 7.84 13.84 -7.15
CA ASN A 16 7.02 14.55 -6.16
C ASN A 16 6.19 13.61 -5.28
N TRP A 17 6.26 12.30 -5.52
CA TRP A 17 5.56 11.32 -4.71
C TRP A 17 6.11 11.29 -3.29
N TYR A 18 5.25 10.96 -2.31
CA TYR A 18 5.68 10.98 -0.91
C TYR A 18 6.76 9.94 -0.61
N ILE A 19 6.84 8.84 -1.38
CA ILE A 19 7.96 7.90 -1.26
C ILE A 19 9.33 8.57 -1.48
N PHE A 20 9.39 9.66 -2.25
CA PHE A 20 10.60 10.43 -2.52
C PHE A 20 10.68 11.74 -1.73
N GLY A 21 9.94 11.87 -0.63
CA GLY A 21 9.98 13.06 0.23
C GLY A 21 9.06 14.21 -0.19
N GLY A 22 8.21 14.01 -1.21
CA GLY A 22 7.14 14.94 -1.57
C GLY A 22 7.52 16.04 -2.59
N PRO A 23 6.64 17.05 -2.76
CA PRO A 23 6.77 18.08 -3.79
C PRO A 23 7.82 19.14 -3.43
N GLY A 24 8.68 19.49 -4.39
CA GLY A 24 9.72 20.51 -4.25
C GLY A 24 11.15 19.96 -4.35
N PHE A 25 12.14 20.84 -4.48
CA PHE A 25 13.57 20.51 -4.57
C PHE A 25 14.35 21.22 -3.45
N THR A 26 13.90 21.05 -2.21
CA THR A 26 14.51 21.69 -1.03
C THR A 26 15.30 20.65 -0.23
N LEU A 27 16.30 21.08 0.55
CA LEU A 27 17.07 20.20 1.46
C LEU A 27 16.19 19.34 2.38
N THR A 28 15.00 19.84 2.74
CA THR A 28 13.98 19.12 3.50
C THR A 28 13.52 17.82 2.83
N LYS A 29 13.50 17.76 1.50
CA LYS A 29 13.18 16.52 0.75
C LYS A 29 14.18 15.41 1.05
N PHE A 30 15.47 15.71 1.01
CA PHE A 30 16.52 14.72 1.26
C PHE A 30 16.45 14.15 2.67
N LEU A 31 16.04 14.97 3.65
CA LEU A 31 15.83 14.53 5.03
C LEU A 31 14.55 13.70 5.19
N LEU A 32 13.50 13.98 4.41
CA LEU A 32 12.22 13.27 4.49
C LEU A 32 12.21 11.91 3.77
N ILE A 33 13.05 11.69 2.75
CA ILE A 33 13.13 10.42 2.00
C ILE A 33 13.23 9.18 2.94
N PRO A 34 14.21 9.10 3.87
CA PRO A 34 14.33 7.93 4.73
C PRO A 34 13.11 7.73 5.64
N SER A 35 12.56 8.82 6.20
CA SER A 35 11.36 8.76 7.05
C SER A 35 10.11 8.34 6.29
N MET A 36 9.93 8.81 5.06
CA MET A 36 8.79 8.42 4.22
C MET A 36 8.90 6.98 3.74
N LEU A 37 10.11 6.49 3.44
CA LEU A 37 10.34 5.07 3.14
C LEU A 37 10.02 4.17 4.33
N ILE A 38 10.42 4.56 5.54
CA ILE A 38 10.07 3.84 6.77
C ILE A 38 8.53 3.82 6.94
N GLY A 39 7.87 4.96 6.75
CA GLY A 39 6.40 5.05 6.83
C GLY A 39 5.70 4.17 5.79
N PHE A 40 6.21 4.14 4.56
CA PHE A 40 5.74 3.27 3.50
C PHE A 40 5.90 1.78 3.87
N LEU A 41 7.06 1.38 4.38
CA LEU A 41 7.29 -0.01 4.80
C LEU A 41 6.36 -0.43 5.95
N ILE A 42 6.15 0.46 6.93
CA ILE A 42 5.24 0.19 8.05
C ILE A 42 3.82 -0.02 7.55
N ILE A 43 3.29 0.90 6.72
CA ILE A 43 1.93 0.72 6.19
C ILE A 43 1.85 -0.53 5.32
N TYR A 44 2.87 -0.80 4.50
CA TYR A 44 2.86 -1.94 3.59
C TYR A 44 2.92 -3.29 4.33
N ILE A 45 3.68 -3.37 5.42
CA ILE A 45 3.68 -4.56 6.28
C ILE A 45 2.34 -4.69 7.03
N SER A 46 1.78 -3.59 7.52
CA SER A 46 0.47 -3.58 8.20
C SER A 46 -0.64 -4.05 7.27
N THR A 47 -0.61 -3.62 6.01
CA THR A 47 -1.60 -4.02 5.01
C THR A 47 -1.46 -5.47 4.59
N LEU A 48 -0.23 -6.00 4.51
CA LEU A 48 0.01 -7.43 4.33
C LEU A 48 -0.59 -8.26 5.48
N ALA A 49 -0.48 -7.78 6.72
CA ALA A 49 -1.06 -8.44 7.89
C ALA A 49 -2.60 -8.38 7.86
N GLU A 50 -3.21 -7.27 7.45
CA GLU A 50 -4.68 -7.11 7.39
C GLU A 50 -5.35 -8.03 6.35
N VAL A 51 -4.71 -8.23 5.19
CA VAL A 51 -5.25 -9.12 4.14
C VAL A 51 -5.08 -10.60 4.52
N ASN A 52 -4.44 -10.90 5.66
CA ASN A 52 -4.25 -12.25 6.19
C ASN A 52 -3.69 -13.24 5.15
N ARG A 53 -2.78 -12.77 4.29
CA ARG A 53 -2.12 -13.63 3.30
C ARG A 53 -0.73 -14.00 3.74
N VAL A 54 -0.26 -15.16 3.28
CA VAL A 54 1.09 -15.67 3.52
C VAL A 54 2.09 -14.55 3.23
N PRO A 55 2.92 -14.14 4.20
CA PRO A 55 3.37 -14.86 5.41
C PRO A 55 2.49 -14.77 6.67
N PHE A 56 1.42 -13.96 6.67
CA PHE A 56 0.56 -13.64 7.82
C PHE A 56 -0.81 -14.34 7.77
N ASP A 57 -0.84 -15.59 7.31
CA ASP A 57 -2.06 -16.34 7.06
C ASP A 57 -2.46 -17.20 8.27
N ILE A 58 -3.11 -16.56 9.25
CA ILE A 58 -3.58 -17.18 10.49
C ILE A 58 -4.99 -17.81 10.33
N PRO A 59 -5.97 -17.17 9.65
CA PRO A 59 -7.33 -17.70 9.54
C PRO A 59 -7.43 -18.98 8.71
N GLU A 60 -6.53 -19.19 7.74
CA GLU A 60 -6.49 -20.38 6.89
C GLU A 60 -5.60 -21.49 7.46
N ALA A 61 -4.91 -21.24 8.59
CA ALA A 61 -3.82 -22.08 9.10
C ALA A 61 -4.21 -23.57 9.24
N GLU A 62 -3.86 -24.37 8.23
CA GLU A 62 -4.15 -25.81 8.13
C GLU A 62 -3.58 -26.63 9.31
N SER A 63 -2.47 -26.15 9.87
CA SER A 63 -1.76 -26.83 10.97
C SER A 63 -2.40 -26.62 12.34
N GLU A 64 -3.25 -25.60 12.51
CA GLU A 64 -3.90 -25.28 13.80
C GLU A 64 -5.43 -25.44 13.72
N LEU A 65 -6.04 -25.20 12.56
CA LEU A 65 -7.51 -25.13 12.40
C LEU A 65 -8.09 -26.06 11.31
N VAL A 66 -7.35 -27.06 10.81
CA VAL A 66 -7.86 -28.06 9.84
C VAL A 66 -8.56 -27.38 8.63
N ALA A 67 -7.93 -26.33 8.08
CA ALA A 67 -8.40 -25.50 6.96
C ALA A 67 -9.51 -24.46 7.26
N GLY A 68 -9.87 -24.25 8.53
CA GLY A 68 -10.68 -23.11 8.97
C GLY A 68 -12.02 -23.02 8.24
N TYR A 69 -12.36 -21.81 7.76
CA TYR A 69 -13.64 -21.54 7.07
C TYR A 69 -13.82 -22.27 5.73
N HIS A 70 -12.74 -22.84 5.15
CA HIS A 70 -12.83 -23.62 3.91
C HIS A 70 -13.60 -24.93 4.09
N THR A 71 -13.67 -25.44 5.32
CA THR A 71 -14.40 -26.69 5.64
C THR A 71 -15.87 -26.46 5.98
N GLU A 72 -16.22 -25.26 6.46
CA GLU A 72 -17.54 -24.95 6.98
C GLU A 72 -18.49 -24.37 5.91
N TYR A 73 -17.96 -23.73 4.88
CA TYR A 73 -18.75 -23.05 3.84
C TYR A 73 -18.60 -23.70 2.47
N SER A 74 -19.73 -23.94 1.78
CA SER A 74 -19.76 -24.51 0.42
C SER A 74 -20.50 -23.63 -0.59
N GLY A 75 -20.22 -23.85 -1.88
CA GLY A 75 -20.91 -23.22 -3.01
C GLY A 75 -20.76 -21.69 -3.05
N MET A 76 -21.89 -20.98 -3.07
CA MET A 76 -21.92 -19.52 -3.21
C MET A 76 -21.31 -18.78 -2.01
N LYS A 77 -21.46 -19.32 -0.79
CA LYS A 77 -20.91 -18.68 0.42
C LYS A 77 -19.37 -18.67 0.38
N PHE A 78 -18.78 -19.78 -0.02
CA PHE A 78 -17.35 -19.90 -0.28
C PHE A 78 -16.89 -18.88 -1.33
N ALA A 79 -17.59 -18.80 -2.48
CA ALA A 79 -17.25 -17.85 -3.54
C ALA A 79 -17.27 -16.38 -3.06
N MET A 80 -18.23 -16.01 -2.19
CA MET A 80 -18.28 -14.66 -1.62
C MET A 80 -17.10 -14.36 -0.68
N PHE A 81 -16.67 -15.32 0.14
CA PHE A 81 -15.48 -15.14 1.00
C PHE A 81 -14.22 -14.93 0.17
N PHE A 82 -14.00 -15.75 -0.87
CA PHE A 82 -12.87 -15.58 -1.77
C PHE A 82 -12.90 -14.25 -2.51
N LEU A 83 -14.06 -13.88 -3.06
CA LEU A 83 -14.22 -12.60 -3.74
C LEU A 83 -13.92 -11.43 -2.80
N ALA A 84 -14.43 -11.47 -1.55
CA ALA A 84 -14.19 -10.44 -0.57
C ALA A 84 -12.70 -10.32 -0.19
N GLU A 85 -12.00 -11.43 -0.07
CA GLU A 85 -10.57 -11.44 0.26
C GLU A 85 -9.70 -10.89 -0.88
N TYR A 86 -10.00 -11.27 -2.13
CA TYR A 86 -9.33 -10.71 -3.31
C TYR A 86 -9.69 -9.22 -3.53
N ALA A 87 -10.94 -8.84 -3.26
CA ALA A 87 -11.35 -7.44 -3.29
C ALA A 87 -10.63 -6.62 -2.21
N ASN A 88 -10.47 -7.16 -1.00
CA ASN A 88 -9.74 -6.51 0.09
C ASN A 88 -8.26 -6.33 -0.28
N MET A 89 -7.65 -7.35 -0.88
CA MET A 89 -6.26 -7.28 -1.36
C MET A 89 -6.04 -6.11 -2.35
N TYR A 90 -6.98 -5.91 -3.28
CA TYR A 90 -6.92 -4.77 -4.19
C TYR A 90 -7.23 -3.44 -3.48
N ALA A 91 -8.24 -3.39 -2.62
CA ALA A 91 -8.63 -2.17 -1.90
C ALA A 91 -7.48 -1.61 -1.05
N VAL A 92 -6.80 -2.50 -0.32
CA VAL A 92 -5.69 -2.14 0.54
C VAL A 92 -4.47 -1.71 -0.29
N SER A 93 -4.19 -2.41 -1.39
CA SER A 93 -3.17 -2.00 -2.37
C SER A 93 -3.46 -0.62 -2.98
N ALA A 94 -4.72 -0.32 -3.24
CA ALA A 94 -5.17 0.97 -3.77
C ALA A 94 -4.97 2.11 -2.76
N ILE A 95 -5.17 1.85 -1.46
CA ILE A 95 -4.87 2.81 -0.38
C ILE A 95 -3.38 3.12 -0.34
N VAL A 96 -2.50 2.11 -0.39
CA VAL A 96 -1.04 2.32 -0.40
C VAL A 96 -0.61 3.13 -1.62
N ALA A 97 -1.15 2.81 -2.81
CA ALA A 97 -0.88 3.55 -4.04
C ALA A 97 -1.36 5.02 -3.96
N ALA A 98 -2.53 5.26 -3.36
CA ALA A 98 -3.07 6.60 -3.15
C ALA A 98 -2.23 7.42 -2.16
N LEU A 99 -1.74 6.80 -1.08
CA LEU A 99 -0.99 7.50 -0.05
C LEU A 99 0.44 7.85 -0.48
N PHE A 100 1.18 6.91 -1.08
CA PHE A 100 2.62 7.08 -1.29
C PHE A 100 3.02 7.32 -2.75
N PHE A 101 2.24 6.82 -3.70
CA PHE A 101 2.59 6.77 -5.13
C PHE A 101 1.75 7.71 -6.00
N GLY A 102 1.15 8.76 -5.42
CA GLY A 102 0.44 9.78 -6.21
C GLY A 102 -0.93 9.35 -6.71
N GLY A 103 -1.50 8.23 -6.24
CA GLY A 103 -2.83 7.76 -6.66
C GLY A 103 -2.99 7.69 -8.17
N TYR A 104 -3.85 8.55 -8.73
CA TYR A 104 -4.16 8.63 -10.16
C TYR A 104 -3.14 9.42 -10.99
N GLN A 105 -2.14 10.03 -10.37
CA GLN A 105 -1.14 10.83 -11.08
C GLN A 105 -0.20 9.98 -11.93
N SER A 106 0.00 10.37 -13.19
CA SER A 106 0.97 9.73 -14.10
C SER A 106 2.42 10.02 -13.67
N PRO A 107 3.34 9.03 -13.69
CA PRO A 107 4.75 9.25 -13.36
C PRO A 107 5.51 10.09 -14.40
N ILE A 108 5.07 10.07 -15.66
CA ILE A 108 5.79 10.59 -16.84
C ILE A 108 5.07 11.82 -17.44
N GLY A 109 3.91 12.21 -16.89
CA GLY A 109 3.01 13.23 -17.46
C GLY A 109 1.83 12.60 -18.22
N TYR A 110 0.81 13.40 -18.51
CA TYR A 110 -0.40 12.95 -19.22
C TYR A 110 -0.17 12.99 -20.73
N LEU A 111 -0.36 11.85 -21.39
CA LEU A 111 -0.24 11.74 -22.85
C LEU A 111 -1.34 12.56 -23.54
N GLY A 112 -2.53 12.63 -22.93
CA GLY A 112 -3.61 13.52 -23.37
C GLY A 112 -3.21 14.99 -23.46
N ASN A 113 -2.31 15.47 -22.60
CA ASN A 113 -1.82 16.86 -22.66
C ASN A 113 -0.77 17.06 -23.77
N LEU A 114 -0.01 16.01 -24.10
CA LEU A 114 0.95 16.02 -25.21
C LEU A 114 0.26 15.95 -26.59
N LEU A 115 -0.84 15.21 -26.67
CA LEU A 115 -1.63 15.00 -27.90
C LEU A 115 -2.78 16.02 -28.07
N GLY A 116 -3.02 16.90 -27.09
CA GLY A 116 -4.12 17.88 -27.10
C GLY A 116 -5.52 17.25 -26.97
N VAL A 117 -5.60 16.05 -26.41
CA VAL A 117 -6.83 15.26 -26.29
C VAL A 117 -7.28 15.21 -24.83
N GLU A 118 -8.08 16.19 -24.42
CA GLU A 118 -8.49 16.38 -23.02
C GLU A 118 -9.35 15.22 -22.48
N TRP A 119 -10.14 14.56 -23.35
CA TRP A 119 -11.01 13.45 -22.93
C TRP A 119 -10.23 12.17 -22.57
N LEU A 120 -8.96 12.07 -22.95
CA LEU A 120 -8.12 10.90 -22.65
C LEU A 120 -7.54 10.95 -21.23
N ILE A 121 -7.45 12.15 -20.63
CA ILE A 121 -6.82 12.37 -19.32
C ILE A 121 -7.50 11.55 -18.19
N PRO A 122 -8.84 11.51 -18.06
CA PRO A 122 -9.50 10.72 -17.02
C PRO A 122 -9.30 9.20 -17.20
N ILE A 123 -9.21 8.74 -18.45
CA ILE A 123 -9.00 7.32 -18.77
C ILE A 123 -7.57 6.91 -18.38
N GLU A 124 -6.58 7.74 -18.69
CA GLU A 124 -5.20 7.55 -18.26
C GLU A 124 -5.08 7.51 -16.73
N GLN A 125 -5.74 8.45 -16.03
CA GLN A 125 -5.77 8.51 -14.57
C GLN A 125 -6.30 7.22 -13.95
N PHE A 126 -7.42 6.70 -14.48
CA PHE A 126 -7.99 5.43 -14.04
C PHE A 126 -7.05 4.26 -14.31
N LEU A 127 -6.47 4.19 -15.52
CA LEU A 127 -5.54 3.13 -15.90
C LEU A 127 -4.28 3.13 -15.03
N TRP A 128 -3.71 4.29 -14.72
CA TRP A 128 -2.54 4.39 -13.84
C TRP A 128 -2.87 3.98 -12.40
N PHE A 129 -4.03 4.38 -11.88
CA PHE A 129 -4.45 3.96 -10.56
C PHE A 129 -4.65 2.44 -10.49
N ALA A 130 -5.34 1.86 -11.48
CA ALA A 130 -5.55 0.42 -11.58
C ALA A 130 -4.22 -0.34 -11.76
N ALA A 131 -3.33 0.14 -12.62
CA ALA A 131 -2.02 -0.46 -12.85
C ALA A 131 -1.15 -0.45 -11.58
N LYS A 132 -1.14 0.66 -10.82
CA LYS A 132 -0.43 0.73 -9.54
C LYS A 132 -1.03 -0.22 -8.50
N GLY A 133 -2.37 -0.28 -8.40
CA GLY A 133 -3.05 -1.23 -7.53
C GLY A 133 -2.69 -2.68 -7.87
N LEU A 134 -2.74 -3.04 -9.16
CA LEU A 134 -2.33 -4.36 -9.65
C LEU A 134 -0.84 -4.65 -9.44
N PHE A 135 0.03 -3.64 -9.54
CA PHE A 135 1.44 -3.78 -9.22
C PHE A 135 1.64 -4.15 -7.76
N PHE A 136 0.95 -3.49 -6.82
CA PHE A 136 1.06 -3.88 -5.41
C PHE A 136 0.48 -5.25 -5.12
N VAL A 137 -0.64 -5.62 -5.75
CA VAL A 137 -1.16 -6.99 -5.71
C VAL A 137 -0.10 -7.99 -6.21
N PHE A 138 0.57 -7.67 -7.32
CA PHE A 138 1.66 -8.49 -7.84
C PHE A 138 2.81 -8.62 -6.82
N VAL A 139 3.20 -7.54 -6.14
CA VAL A 139 4.22 -7.61 -5.07
C VAL A 139 3.75 -8.46 -3.90
N GLN A 140 2.49 -8.37 -3.49
CA GLN A 140 1.94 -9.22 -2.42
C GLN A 140 1.97 -10.71 -2.81
N MET A 141 1.64 -11.04 -4.06
CA MET A 141 1.73 -12.41 -4.59
C MET A 141 3.18 -12.89 -4.70
N TRP A 142 4.10 -12.00 -5.05
CA TRP A 142 5.52 -12.33 -5.08
C TRP A 142 6.08 -12.60 -3.68
N LEU A 143 5.69 -11.80 -2.69
CA LEU A 143 6.08 -12.01 -1.29
C LEU A 143 5.56 -13.33 -0.74
N ARG A 144 4.34 -13.74 -1.12
CA ARG A 144 3.78 -15.06 -0.77
C ARG A 144 4.69 -16.21 -1.20
N TRP A 145 5.33 -16.13 -2.35
CA TRP A 145 6.24 -17.19 -2.84
C TRP A 145 7.65 -17.09 -2.28
N THR A 146 8.01 -15.94 -1.71
CA THR A 146 9.38 -15.66 -1.25
C THR A 146 9.55 -15.89 0.25
N LEU A 147 8.53 -15.56 1.06
CA LEU A 147 8.63 -15.57 2.52
C LEU A 147 7.98 -16.83 3.13
N PRO A 148 8.61 -17.45 4.14
CA PRO A 148 7.99 -18.53 4.90
C PRO A 148 6.83 -18.01 5.75
N ARG A 149 5.88 -18.89 6.08
CA ARG A 149 4.78 -18.58 7.01
C ARG A 149 5.33 -18.24 8.41
N LEU A 150 4.79 -17.20 9.03
CA LEU A 150 5.13 -16.78 10.40
C LEU A 150 4.10 -17.28 11.40
N ARG A 151 4.55 -17.63 12.61
CA ARG A 151 3.65 -17.99 13.72
C ARG A 151 2.95 -16.74 14.28
N VAL A 152 1.73 -16.91 14.80
CA VAL A 152 0.94 -15.87 15.48
C VAL A 152 1.77 -15.08 16.51
N ASP A 153 2.54 -15.76 17.36
CA ASP A 153 3.39 -15.12 18.38
C ASP A 153 4.42 -14.16 17.78
N GLN A 154 5.03 -14.56 16.65
CA GLN A 154 6.04 -13.76 15.96
C GLN A 154 5.39 -12.57 15.24
N LEU A 155 4.22 -12.77 14.63
CA LEU A 155 3.43 -11.70 14.04
C LEU A 155 3.08 -10.64 15.09
N MET A 156 2.54 -11.06 16.23
CA MET A 156 2.17 -10.16 17.31
C MET A 156 3.38 -9.41 17.87
N ALA A 157 4.53 -10.08 17.99
CA ALA A 157 5.77 -9.42 18.37
C ALA A 157 6.22 -8.37 17.34
N VAL A 158 6.16 -8.66 16.04
CA VAL A 158 6.49 -7.70 14.97
C VAL A 158 5.58 -6.47 15.04
N SER A 159 4.27 -6.66 15.13
CA SER A 159 3.30 -5.57 15.17
C SER A 159 3.44 -4.71 16.42
N TRP A 160 3.50 -5.31 17.61
CA TRP A 160 3.49 -4.56 18.87
C TRP A 160 4.87 -4.06 19.30
N LYS A 161 5.92 -4.87 19.16
CA LYS A 161 7.25 -4.55 19.68
C LYS A 161 8.09 -3.73 18.71
N TYR A 162 7.86 -3.88 17.40
CA TYR A 162 8.68 -3.23 16.38
C TYR A 162 7.91 -2.17 15.59
N LEU A 163 6.80 -2.52 14.94
CA LEU A 163 6.10 -1.58 14.05
C LEU A 163 5.55 -0.37 14.80
N ILE A 164 4.90 -0.56 15.95
CA ILE A 164 4.32 0.56 16.72
C ILE A 164 5.40 1.54 17.21
N PRO A 165 6.48 1.12 17.92
CA PRO A 165 7.50 2.07 18.37
C PRO A 165 8.20 2.79 17.22
N ILE A 166 8.50 2.09 16.12
CA ILE A 166 9.13 2.70 14.94
C ILE A 166 8.19 3.72 14.30
N ALA A 167 6.88 3.44 14.22
CA ALA A 167 5.89 4.38 13.70
C ALA A 167 5.84 5.67 14.54
N PHE A 168 5.85 5.56 15.87
CA PHE A 168 5.86 6.74 16.75
C PHE A 168 7.12 7.57 16.60
N VAL A 169 8.29 6.93 16.60
CA VAL A 169 9.57 7.63 16.40
C VAL A 169 9.60 8.32 15.05
N ASN A 170 9.14 7.64 13.99
CA ASN A 170 9.08 8.20 12.65
C ASN A 170 8.14 9.41 12.56
N LEU A 171 6.98 9.36 13.24
CA LEU A 171 6.05 10.49 13.32
C LEU A 171 6.71 11.72 13.95
N ILE A 172 7.43 11.53 15.06
CA ILE A 172 8.14 12.61 15.74
C ILE A 172 9.22 13.22 14.82
N ILE A 173 10.00 12.38 14.14
CA ILE A 173 11.03 12.83 13.20
C ILE A 173 10.42 13.66 12.07
N ILE A 174 9.33 13.19 11.45
CA ILE A 174 8.64 13.93 10.38
C ILE A 174 8.14 15.27 10.92
N GLY A 175 7.52 15.28 12.11
CA GLY A 175 7.06 16.51 12.77
C GLY A 175 8.17 17.54 12.94
N PHE A 176 9.33 17.12 13.46
CA PHE A 176 10.48 18.02 13.61
C PHE A 176 11.02 18.54 12.27
N ILE A 177 11.17 17.66 11.27
CA ILE A 177 11.68 18.06 9.95
C ILE A 177 10.74 19.05 9.26
N THR A 178 9.42 18.89 9.42
CA THR A 178 8.45 19.81 8.81
C THR A 178 8.36 21.18 9.48
N LEU A 179 8.87 21.32 10.71
CA LEU A 179 8.90 22.59 11.44
C LEU A 179 10.13 23.44 11.11
N ILE A 180 11.17 22.83 10.52
CA ILE A 180 12.41 23.48 10.06
C ILE A 180 12.20 24.02 8.65
#